data_AF-A0A849D5P0-F1
#
_entry.id   AF-A0A849D5P0-F1
#
_cell.length_a   1.000
_cell.length_b   1.000
_cell.length_c   1.000
_cell.angle_alpha   90.00
_cell.angle_beta   90.00
_cell.angle_gamma   90.00
#
_symmetry.space_group_name_H-M   'P 1'
#
loop_
_entity.id
_entity.type
_entity.pdbx_description
1 polymer ?
#
loop_
_entity_poly.entity_id
_entity_poly.type
_entity_poly.pdbx_seq_one_letter_code
_entity_poly.pdbx_strand_id
1 'polypeptide(L)'
;RPGFHLLKMEMLIWRDYFKYVSLKFGNLIFYKKGIRDNNYIWGRSKKALDTWIQGTTAEPFVNANMKELAATGWMSNRGRQNVASYWAKELEQDWRIGAAYFESMLIDYDVHSNWGNWMYNSGVGNDPRDRKFNIGLQAERYDPAGKYRRLWLQETLF
;
A
#
# COMPACT_ATOMS: atom_id res chain seq x y z
N ARG A 1 8.54 27.11 -2.61
CA ARG A 1 7.18 26.62 -2.96
C ARG A 1 6.48 26.18 -1.66
N PRO A 2 5.45 26.90 -1.19
CA PRO A 2 4.84 26.66 0.14
C PRO A 2 4.25 25.24 0.32
N GLY A 3 3.84 24.56 -0.76
CA GLY A 3 3.27 23.21 -0.70
C GLY A 3 4.26 22.09 -0.31
N PHE A 4 5.56 22.27 -0.50
CA PHE A 4 6.56 21.23 -0.16
C PHE A 4 6.76 21.07 1.35
N HIS A 5 6.56 22.15 2.11
CA HIS A 5 6.64 22.13 3.58
C HIS A 5 5.38 21.49 4.19
N LEU A 6 4.20 21.77 3.62
CA LEU A 6 2.94 21.17 4.05
C LEU A 6 2.91 19.65 3.83
N LEU A 7 3.36 19.17 2.66
CA LEU A 7 3.44 17.73 2.37
C LEU A 7 4.41 16.98 3.31
N LYS A 8 5.55 17.60 3.68
CA LYS A 8 6.46 17.02 4.68
C LYS A 8 5.86 16.96 6.08
N MET A 9 5.11 18.00 6.48
CA MET A 9 4.42 18.02 7.78
C MET A 9 3.36 16.92 7.88
N GLU A 10 2.58 16.70 6.82
CA GLU A 10 1.57 15.63 6.80
C GLU A 10 2.21 14.24 6.96
N MET A 11 3.32 13.97 6.28
CA MET A 11 4.05 12.70 6.41
C MET A 11 4.57 12.47 7.83
N LEU A 12 5.02 13.52 8.52
CA LEU A 12 5.47 13.45 9.91
C LEU A 12 4.32 13.16 10.88
N ILE A 13 3.17 13.82 10.68
CA ILE A 13 1.97 13.59 11.50
C ILE A 13 1.48 12.15 11.37
N TRP A 14 1.46 11.60 10.15
CA TRP A 14 1.03 10.20 9.93
C TRP A 14 1.97 9.18 10.57
N ARG A 15 3.29 9.43 10.53
CA ARG A 15 4.27 8.59 11.22
C ARG A 15 4.00 8.55 12.73
N ASP A 16 3.88 9.73 13.34
CA ASP A 16 3.65 9.82 14.79
C ASP A 16 2.28 9.24 15.16
N TYR A 17 1.26 9.46 14.34
CA TYR A 17 -0.06 8.85 14.49
C TYR A 17 0.03 7.31 14.54
N PHE A 18 0.65 6.68 13.55
CA PHE A 18 0.76 5.22 13.53
C PHE A 18 1.62 4.68 14.67
N LYS A 19 2.63 5.43 15.12
CA LYS A 19 3.37 5.11 16.33
C LYS A 19 2.47 5.11 17.56
N TYR A 20 1.64 6.13 17.78
CA TYR A 20 0.68 6.14 18.89
C TYR A 20 -0.36 5.03 18.79
N VAL A 21 -0.84 4.72 17.59
CA VAL A 21 -1.74 3.56 17.37
C VAL A 21 -1.06 2.27 17.82
N SER A 22 0.19 2.04 17.42
CA SER A 22 0.93 0.84 17.85
C SER A 22 1.15 0.78 19.35
N LEU A 23 1.42 1.91 20.01
CA LEU A 23 1.60 1.97 21.46
C LEU A 23 0.29 1.66 22.20
N LYS A 24 -0.85 2.15 21.68
CA LYS A 24 -2.16 1.92 22.27
C LYS A 24 -2.64 0.48 22.14
N PHE A 25 -2.43 -0.13 20.97
CA PHE A 25 -3.00 -1.43 20.63
C PHE A 25 -2.01 -2.60 20.68
N GLY A 26 -0.71 -2.32 20.86
CA GLY A 26 0.35 -3.32 20.94
C GLY A 26 0.34 -4.26 19.75
N ASN A 27 0.42 -5.57 20.02
CA ASN A 27 0.53 -6.61 19.01
C ASN A 27 -0.70 -6.77 18.11
N LEU A 28 -1.84 -6.17 18.46
CA LEU A 28 -3.05 -6.23 17.63
C LEU A 28 -2.82 -5.66 16.22
N ILE A 29 -1.84 -4.76 16.04
CA ILE A 29 -1.47 -4.23 14.73
C ILE A 29 -0.89 -5.28 13.77
N PHE A 30 -0.57 -6.48 14.24
CA PHE A 30 -0.06 -7.60 13.43
C PHE A 30 -1.12 -8.70 13.21
N TYR A 31 -2.28 -8.59 13.85
CA TYR A 31 -3.28 -9.66 13.88
C TYR A 31 -4.17 -9.60 12.64
N LYS A 32 -4.60 -10.77 12.14
CA LYS A 32 -5.43 -10.89 10.92
C LYS A 32 -6.65 -9.96 10.92
N LYS A 33 -7.28 -9.80 12.08
CA LYS A 33 -8.48 -9.00 12.29
C LYS A 33 -8.21 -7.52 12.61
N GLY A 34 -6.94 -7.16 12.77
CA GLY A 34 -6.48 -5.84 13.19
C GLY A 34 -7.11 -5.38 14.50
N ILE A 35 -7.07 -4.06 14.71
CA ILE A 35 -7.60 -3.41 15.92
C ILE A 35 -9.12 -3.27 15.93
N ARG A 36 -9.79 -3.52 14.80
CA ARG A 36 -11.26 -3.51 14.69
C ARG A 36 -11.92 -4.85 14.96
N ASP A 37 -11.15 -5.92 15.17
CA ASP A 37 -11.64 -7.29 15.32
C ASP A 37 -12.58 -7.73 14.16
N ASN A 38 -12.30 -7.26 12.94
CA ASN A 38 -13.12 -7.57 11.77
C ASN A 38 -12.87 -9.01 11.27
N ASN A 39 -13.95 -9.76 11.05
CA ASN A 39 -13.92 -11.18 10.68
C ASN A 39 -13.89 -11.42 9.15
N TYR A 40 -13.03 -10.71 8.42
CA TYR A 40 -12.88 -10.97 6.98
C TYR A 40 -12.28 -12.36 6.71
N ILE A 41 -12.83 -13.04 5.71
CA ILE A 41 -12.28 -14.29 5.18
C ILE A 41 -11.24 -13.93 4.12
N TRP A 42 -9.98 -13.88 4.55
CA TRP A 42 -8.86 -13.53 3.68
C TRP A 42 -8.35 -14.73 2.86
N GLY A 43 -8.13 -14.51 1.56
CA GLY A 43 -7.45 -15.43 0.66
C GLY A 43 -5.93 -15.47 0.87
N ARG A 44 -5.29 -16.53 0.33
CA ARG A 44 -3.82 -16.73 0.32
C ARG A 44 -3.34 -17.36 -0.98
N SER A 45 -3.80 -16.82 -2.10
CA SER A 45 -3.46 -17.31 -3.43
C SER A 45 -2.01 -16.98 -3.78
N LYS A 46 -1.18 -18.01 -3.93
CA LYS A 46 0.19 -17.87 -4.41
C LYS A 46 0.23 -17.20 -5.79
N LYS A 47 -0.69 -17.57 -6.68
CA LYS A 47 -0.79 -16.97 -8.02
C LYS A 47 -1.06 -15.46 -7.95
N ALA A 48 -1.96 -15.03 -7.06
CA ALA A 48 -2.25 -13.60 -6.87
C ALA A 48 -1.04 -12.86 -6.27
N LEU A 49 -0.33 -13.49 -5.34
CA LEU A 49 0.90 -12.94 -4.78
C LEU A 49 1.98 -12.75 -5.85
N ASP A 50 2.22 -13.79 -6.66
CA ASP A 50 3.24 -13.77 -7.71
C ASP A 50 2.95 -12.67 -8.75
N THR A 51 1.71 -12.55 -9.23
CA THR A 51 1.35 -11.52 -10.21
C THR A 51 1.38 -10.11 -9.63
N TRP A 52 1.01 -9.95 -8.35
CA TRP A 52 1.09 -8.66 -7.67
C TRP A 52 2.54 -8.22 -7.44
N ILE A 53 3.40 -9.10 -6.93
CA ILE A 53 4.83 -8.83 -6.75
C ILE A 53 5.52 -8.51 -8.07
N GLN A 54 5.24 -9.27 -9.13
CA GLN A 54 5.86 -9.09 -10.45
C GLN A 54 5.31 -7.88 -11.22
N GLY A 55 4.22 -7.26 -10.74
CA GLY A 55 3.55 -6.19 -11.46
C GLY A 55 2.96 -6.64 -12.79
N THR A 56 2.27 -7.79 -12.79
CA THR A 56 1.59 -8.40 -13.95
C THR A 56 0.09 -8.62 -13.69
N THR A 57 -0.49 -7.82 -12.80
CA THR A 57 -1.94 -7.82 -12.52
C THR A 57 -2.74 -7.20 -13.66
N ALA A 58 -4.07 -7.26 -13.59
CA ALA A 58 -4.93 -6.57 -14.55
C ALA A 58 -4.90 -5.04 -14.40
N GLU A 59 -4.32 -4.49 -13.34
CA GLU A 59 -4.30 -3.05 -13.05
C GLU A 59 -2.94 -2.40 -13.35
N PRO A 60 -2.78 -1.66 -14.47
CA PRO A 60 -1.49 -1.10 -14.88
C PRO A 60 -0.89 -0.14 -13.86
N PHE A 61 -1.72 0.63 -13.15
CA PHE A 61 -1.22 1.58 -12.15
C PHE A 61 -0.63 0.86 -10.92
N VAL A 62 -1.24 -0.27 -10.51
CA VAL A 62 -0.67 -1.13 -9.47
C VAL A 62 0.64 -1.72 -9.96
N ASN A 63 0.67 -2.25 -11.19
CA ASN A 63 1.84 -2.86 -11.78
C ASN A 63 3.04 -1.90 -11.83
N ALA A 64 2.82 -0.63 -12.23
CA ALA A 64 3.87 0.38 -12.27
C ALA A 64 4.48 0.62 -10.88
N ASN A 65 3.64 0.73 -9.84
CA ASN A 65 4.11 0.89 -8.47
C ASN A 65 4.89 -0.34 -7.97
N MET A 66 4.40 -1.55 -8.24
CA MET A 66 5.09 -2.77 -7.81
C MET A 66 6.45 -2.93 -8.49
N LYS A 67 6.56 -2.54 -9.77
CA LYS A 67 7.84 -2.49 -10.49
C LYS A 67 8.79 -1.42 -9.95
N GLU A 68 8.29 -0.23 -9.60
CA GLU A 68 9.11 0.80 -8.92
C GLU A 68 9.68 0.27 -7.60
N LEU A 69 8.84 -0.34 -6.77
CA LEU A 69 9.27 -0.91 -5.49
C LEU A 69 10.33 -2.00 -5.68
N ALA A 70 10.14 -2.90 -6.65
CA ALA A 70 11.11 -3.95 -6.94
C ALA A 70 12.47 -3.41 -7.40
N ALA A 71 12.47 -2.34 -8.21
CA ALA A 71 13.69 -1.76 -8.76
C ALA A 71 14.43 -0.83 -7.80
N THR A 72 13.71 -0.13 -6.91
CA THR A 72 14.27 0.97 -6.12
C THR A 72 14.21 0.75 -4.61
N GLY A 73 13.39 -0.20 -4.15
CA GLY A 73 13.05 -0.35 -2.73
C GLY A 73 12.26 0.84 -2.16
N TRP A 74 11.74 1.73 -3.01
CA TRP A 74 10.93 2.88 -2.59
C TRP A 74 9.58 2.89 -3.33
N MET A 75 8.57 3.47 -2.69
CA MET A 75 7.26 3.71 -3.30
C MET A 75 6.62 4.94 -2.67
N SER A 76 6.00 5.80 -3.48
CA SER A 76 5.25 6.95 -2.99
C SER A 76 4.11 6.53 -2.05
N ASN A 77 3.77 7.35 -1.04
CA ASN A 77 2.66 7.05 -0.11
C ASN A 77 1.34 6.76 -0.83
N ARG A 78 1.06 7.49 -1.91
CA ARG A 78 -0.12 7.26 -2.75
C ARG A 78 -0.05 5.89 -3.44
N GLY A 79 1.12 5.51 -3.93
CA GLY A 79 1.39 4.16 -4.44
C GLY A 79 1.08 3.09 -3.40
N ARG A 80 1.65 3.23 -2.18
CA ARG A 80 1.46 2.25 -1.08
C ARG A 80 -0.02 2.04 -0.76
N GLN A 81 -0.80 3.13 -0.68
CA GLN A 81 -2.24 3.06 -0.45
C GLN A 81 -2.99 2.33 -1.58
N ASN A 82 -2.66 2.61 -2.84
CA ASN A 82 -3.30 1.99 -3.99
C ASN A 82 -3.02 0.49 -4.06
N VAL A 83 -1.76 0.08 -3.93
CA VAL A 83 -1.39 -1.35 -4.02
C VAL A 83 -1.88 -2.14 -2.82
N ALA A 84 -1.90 -1.55 -1.62
CA ALA A 84 -2.46 -2.17 -0.42
C ALA A 84 -3.98 -2.35 -0.53
N SER A 85 -4.70 -1.32 -1.01
CA SER A 85 -6.14 -1.42 -1.25
C SER A 85 -6.47 -2.40 -2.36
N TYR A 86 -5.69 -2.46 -3.43
CA TYR A 86 -5.90 -3.47 -4.48
C TYR A 86 -5.71 -4.89 -3.94
N TRP A 87 -4.61 -5.14 -3.22
CA TRP A 87 -4.33 -6.43 -2.59
C TRP A 87 -5.45 -6.89 -1.64
N ALA A 88 -5.86 -6.01 -0.72
CA ALA A 88 -6.80 -6.37 0.33
C ALA A 88 -8.27 -6.28 -0.10
N LYS A 89 -8.66 -5.29 -0.92
CA LYS A 89 -10.07 -4.99 -1.23
C LYS A 89 -10.50 -5.35 -2.65
N GLU A 90 -9.55 -5.62 -3.56
CA GLU A 90 -9.86 -6.12 -4.90
C GLU A 90 -9.56 -7.61 -5.00
N LEU A 91 -8.34 -8.01 -4.60
CA LEU A 91 -7.94 -9.42 -4.64
C LEU A 91 -8.38 -10.21 -3.40
N GLU A 92 -8.87 -9.54 -2.35
CA GLU A 92 -9.34 -10.15 -1.09
C GLU A 92 -8.28 -11.03 -0.40
N GLN A 93 -7.00 -10.66 -0.51
CA GLN A 93 -5.89 -11.43 0.06
C GLN A 93 -5.46 -10.94 1.44
N ASP A 94 -4.92 -11.85 2.26
CA ASP A 94 -4.45 -11.58 3.63
C ASP A 94 -3.44 -10.42 3.61
N TRP A 95 -3.85 -9.27 4.14
CA TRP A 95 -3.11 -8.02 4.08
C TRP A 95 -1.73 -8.10 4.73
N ARG A 96 -1.55 -9.03 5.69
CA ARG A 96 -0.28 -9.24 6.40
C ARG A 96 0.81 -9.77 5.48
N ILE A 97 0.43 -10.48 4.40
CA ILE A 97 1.37 -10.94 3.38
C ILE A 97 1.97 -9.73 2.65
N GLY A 98 1.12 -8.79 2.25
CA GLY A 98 1.56 -7.53 1.64
C GLY A 98 2.40 -6.67 2.59
N ALA A 99 2.01 -6.58 3.87
CA ALA A 99 2.77 -5.88 4.89
C ALA A 99 4.17 -6.47 5.08
N ALA A 100 4.29 -7.79 5.16
CA ALA A 100 5.56 -8.50 5.27
C ALA A 100 6.44 -8.35 4.02
N TYR A 101 5.83 -8.36 2.82
CA TYR A 101 6.57 -8.09 1.58
C TYR A 101 7.13 -6.66 1.56
N PHE A 102 6.33 -5.68 1.99
CA PHE A 102 6.79 -4.29 2.07
C PHE A 102 7.90 -4.11 3.11
N GLU A 103 7.83 -4.85 4.22
CA GLU A 103 8.89 -4.89 5.22
C GLU A 103 10.23 -5.41 4.65
N SER A 104 10.20 -6.38 3.74
CA SER A 104 11.43 -6.87 3.10
C SER A 104 11.97 -5.96 1.98
N MET A 105 11.14 -5.05 1.44
CA MET A 105 11.49 -4.28 0.23
C MET A 105 11.79 -2.80 0.51
N LEU A 106 11.11 -2.19 1.48
CA LEU A 106 11.17 -0.75 1.68
C LEU A 106 12.50 -0.31 2.32
N ILE A 107 13.25 0.54 1.62
CA ILE A 107 14.48 1.15 2.17
C ILE A 107 14.19 2.14 3.31
N ASP A 108 12.97 2.69 3.33
CA ASP A 108 12.49 3.63 4.36
C ASP A 108 11.54 2.95 5.35
N TYR A 109 11.69 1.64 5.53
CA TYR A 109 10.82 0.86 6.42
C TYR A 109 10.81 1.41 7.85
N ASP A 110 9.58 1.62 8.34
CA ASP A 110 9.26 1.86 9.73
C ASP A 110 8.08 0.96 10.09
N VAL A 111 8.24 0.13 11.14
CA VAL A 111 7.25 -0.89 11.53
C VAL A 111 5.87 -0.27 11.76
N HIS A 112 5.81 0.87 12.44
CA HIS A 112 4.54 1.50 12.79
C HIS A 112 3.83 2.01 11.55
N SER A 113 4.57 2.72 10.69
CA SER A 113 4.04 3.30 9.47
C SER A 113 3.63 2.23 8.46
N ASN A 114 4.43 1.18 8.28
CA ASN A 114 4.12 0.09 7.35
C ASN A 114 2.86 -0.67 7.79
N TRP A 115 2.91 -1.28 8.97
CA TRP A 115 1.81 -2.11 9.47
C TRP A 115 0.55 -1.29 9.72
N GLY A 116 0.68 -0.05 10.21
CA GLY A 116 -0.42 0.87 10.37
C GLY A 116 -1.10 1.25 9.06
N ASN A 117 -0.33 1.54 8.00
CA ASN A 117 -0.87 1.86 6.68
C ASN A 117 -1.56 0.65 6.03
N TRP A 118 -0.95 -0.54 6.12
CA TRP A 118 -1.56 -1.77 5.61
C TRP A 118 -2.86 -2.11 6.34
N MET A 119 -2.88 -1.98 7.67
CA MET A 119 -4.08 -2.18 8.47
C MET A 119 -5.17 -1.15 8.11
N TYR A 120 -4.79 0.11 7.87
CA TYR A 120 -5.71 1.18 7.47
C TYR A 120 -6.39 0.87 6.13
N ASN A 121 -5.62 0.52 5.09
CA ASN A 121 -6.13 0.32 3.73
C ASN A 121 -6.81 -1.06 3.53
N SER A 122 -6.62 -2.01 4.45
CA SER A 122 -7.30 -3.32 4.41
C SER A 122 -8.64 -3.34 5.16
N GLY A 123 -9.00 -2.25 5.85
CA GLY A 123 -10.28 -2.14 6.56
C GLY A 123 -10.32 -2.79 7.94
N VAL A 124 -9.17 -3.25 8.45
CA VAL A 124 -9.04 -3.79 9.81
C VAL A 124 -8.44 -2.78 10.79
N GLY A 125 -8.16 -1.56 10.31
CA GLY A 125 -7.51 -0.47 11.04
C GLY A 125 -8.38 0.77 11.24
N ASN A 126 -7.74 1.91 11.51
CA ASN A 126 -8.42 3.14 11.90
C ASN A 126 -9.10 3.92 10.76
N ASP A 127 -9.39 3.32 9.61
CA ASP A 127 -10.24 4.00 8.62
C ASP A 127 -11.71 3.89 9.06
N PRO A 128 -12.35 4.99 9.52
CA PRO A 128 -13.75 4.93 9.95
C PRO A 128 -14.72 4.67 8.80
N ARG A 129 -14.28 4.84 7.54
CA ARG A 129 -15.11 4.75 6.34
C ARG A 129 -14.91 3.46 5.55
N ASP A 130 -13.96 2.61 5.95
CA ASP A 130 -13.59 1.37 5.26
C ASP A 130 -13.47 1.54 3.73
N ARG A 131 -12.68 2.53 3.30
CA ARG A 131 -12.65 2.93 1.89
C ARG A 131 -11.93 1.90 1.02
N LYS A 132 -12.51 1.62 -0.13
CA LYS A 132 -11.84 0.98 -1.27
C LYS A 132 -11.41 2.04 -2.26
N PHE A 133 -10.15 2.01 -2.70
CA PHE A 133 -9.70 2.90 -3.77
C PHE A 133 -10.18 2.38 -5.13
N ASN A 134 -10.75 3.26 -5.94
CA ASN A 134 -10.93 3.02 -7.37
C ASN A 134 -9.60 3.33 -8.06
N ILE A 135 -8.85 2.29 -8.45
CA ILE A 135 -7.50 2.41 -8.99
C ILE A 135 -7.47 3.22 -10.29
N GLY A 136 -8.47 3.04 -11.17
CA GLY A 136 -8.60 3.82 -12.40
C GLY A 136 -8.69 5.33 -12.13
N LEU A 137 -9.57 5.75 -11.23
CA LEU A 137 -9.69 7.17 -10.84
C LEU A 137 -8.44 7.71 -10.15
N GLN A 138 -7.71 6.87 -9.42
CA GLN A 138 -6.42 7.26 -8.83
C GLN A 138 -5.37 7.45 -9.92
N ALA A 139 -5.32 6.57 -10.91
CA ALA A 139 -4.42 6.70 -12.06
C ALA A 139 -4.72 7.97 -12.86
N GLU A 140 -5.99 8.28 -13.13
CA GLU A 140 -6.38 9.52 -13.81
C GLU A 140 -5.98 10.77 -13.02
N ARG A 141 -6.12 10.74 -11.69
CA ARG A 141 -5.79 11.89 -10.84
C ARG A 141 -4.28 12.12 -10.70
N TYR A 142 -3.51 11.05 -10.49
CA TYR A 142 -2.09 11.14 -10.12
C TYR A 142 -1.13 10.86 -11.28
N ASP A 143 -1.60 10.22 -12.35
CA ASP A 143 -0.87 9.98 -13.58
C ASP A 143 -1.74 10.23 -14.84
N PRO A 144 -2.35 11.44 -14.98
CA PRO A 144 -3.27 11.76 -16.07
C PRO A 144 -2.64 11.60 -17.44
N ALA A 145 -1.36 11.97 -17.56
CA ALA A 145 -0.60 11.86 -18.80
C ALA A 145 0.00 10.46 -19.03
N GLY A 146 -0.18 9.50 -18.11
CA GLY A 146 0.38 8.16 -18.21
C GLY A 146 1.90 8.09 -18.15
N LYS A 147 2.58 9.15 -17.70
CA LYS A 147 4.05 9.25 -17.72
C LYS A 147 4.67 8.26 -16.75
N TYR A 148 4.10 8.13 -15.56
CA TYR A 148 4.59 7.21 -14.53
C TYR A 148 4.37 5.76 -14.96
N ARG A 149 3.17 5.43 -15.47
CA ARG A 149 2.91 4.10 -16.02
C ARG A 149 3.83 3.77 -17.19
N ARG A 150 4.07 4.69 -18.14
CA ARG A 150 5.01 4.43 -19.24
C ARG A 150 6.42 4.17 -18.74
N LEU A 151 6.92 4.96 -17.78
CA LEU A 151 8.26 4.77 -17.23
C LEU A 151 8.48 3.36 -16.68
N TRP A 152 7.51 2.84 -15.91
CA TRP A 152 7.68 1.56 -15.20
C TRP A 152 7.12 0.35 -15.95
N LEU A 153 6.22 0.53 -16.91
CA LEU A 153 5.61 -0.56 -17.68
C LEU A 153 6.23 -0.76 -19.05
N GLN A 154 7.11 0.14 -19.51
CA GLN A 154 7.86 -0.09 -20.72
C GLN A 154 8.65 -1.39 -20.61
N GLU A 155 8.47 -2.26 -21.60
CA GLU A 155 9.43 -3.33 -21.85
C GLU A 155 10.72 -2.64 -22.29
N THR A 156 11.78 -2.79 -21.51
CA THR A 156 13.11 -2.35 -21.96
C THR A 156 13.47 -3.21 -23.17
N LEU A 157 13.27 -2.66 -24.37
CA LEU A 157 13.87 -3.14 -25.60
C LEU A 157 15.37 -2.86 -25.50
N PHE A 158 16.10 -3.78 -24.88
CA PHE A 158 17.50 -4.02 -25.19
C PHE A 158 17.58 -5.33 -25.96
#